data_AF-A0AAN7M861-F1
#
_entry.id   AF-A0AAN7M861-F1
#
_cell.length_a   1.000
_cell.length_b   1.000
_cell.length_c   1.000
_cell.angle_alpha   90.00
_cell.angle_beta   90.00
_cell.angle_gamma   90.00
#
_symmetry.space_group_name_H-M   'P 1'
#
loop_
_entity.id
_entity.type
_entity.pdbx_description
1 polymer ?
#
loop_
_entity_poly.entity_id
_entity_poly.type
_entity_poly.pdbx_seq_one_letter_code
_entity_poly.pdbx_strand_id
1 'polypeptide(L)'
;MVRPSSTITTYYTIKGDSEMISMRYRKLALDLKSENTILCADGTITLTVIFSDPSIGTVWCYCENTTTLGERKNVNLIRVVVDLLTLTEKDKEDILHWDIPIILV
;
A
#
# COMPACT_ATOMS: atom_id res chain seq x y z
N MET A 1 13.97 0.33 -25.55
CA MET A 1 12.72 1.08 -25.26
C MET A 1 12.38 0.81 -23.80
N VAL A 2 12.85 1.66 -22.90
CA VAL A 2 12.72 1.46 -21.44
C VAL A 2 11.36 2.03 -21.05
N ARG A 3 10.47 1.15 -20.59
CA ARG A 3 9.09 1.48 -20.23
C ARG A 3 9.04 2.23 -18.88
N PRO A 4 7.96 2.96 -18.54
CA PRO A 4 7.94 3.81 -17.35
C PRO A 4 8.12 2.98 -16.07
N SER A 5 9.22 3.25 -15.36
CA SER A 5 9.50 2.74 -14.02
C SER A 5 8.81 3.65 -13.01
N SER A 6 7.71 3.21 -12.44
CA SER A 6 7.06 3.93 -11.34
C SER A 6 7.75 3.55 -10.03
N THR A 7 8.02 4.51 -9.18
CA THR A 7 8.71 4.33 -7.91
C THR A 7 7.71 4.47 -6.77
N ILE A 8 7.64 3.48 -5.89
CA ILE A 8 6.83 3.55 -4.69
C ILE A 8 7.74 3.87 -3.51
N THR A 9 7.37 4.90 -2.74
CA THR A 9 8.06 5.26 -1.51
C THR A 9 7.17 5.07 -0.29
N THR A 10 7.79 4.76 0.84
CA THR A 10 7.11 4.67 2.14
C THR A 10 7.02 6.02 2.86
N TYR A 11 7.65 7.07 2.31
CA TYR A 11 7.63 8.41 2.88
C TYR A 11 6.36 9.17 2.49
N TYR A 12 5.44 9.30 3.44
CA TYR A 12 4.16 10.01 3.25
C TYR A 12 4.28 11.54 3.21
N THR A 13 5.46 12.09 3.51
CA THR A 13 5.76 13.52 3.38
C THR A 13 5.93 13.95 1.93
N ILE A 14 6.16 13.00 1.01
CA ILE A 14 6.37 13.26 -0.40
C ILE A 14 5.01 13.23 -1.10
N LYS A 15 4.64 14.32 -1.78
CA LYS A 15 3.49 14.32 -2.70
C LYS A 15 3.84 13.45 -3.89
N GLY A 16 3.08 12.39 -4.10
CA GLY A 16 3.21 11.55 -5.27
C GLY A 16 2.83 12.29 -6.56
N ASP A 17 3.42 11.87 -7.66
CA ASP A 17 3.17 12.35 -9.02
C ASP A 17 2.98 11.15 -9.96
N SER A 18 3.07 11.37 -11.28
CA SER A 18 2.91 10.29 -12.27
C SER A 18 4.02 9.23 -12.22
N GLU A 19 5.17 9.55 -11.63
CA GLU A 19 6.33 8.67 -11.55
C GLU A 19 6.53 8.10 -10.14
N MET A 20 6.05 8.80 -9.10
CA MET A 20 6.21 8.40 -7.71
C MET A 20 4.88 8.26 -6.97
N ILE A 21 4.67 7.11 -6.34
CA ILE A 21 3.50 6.85 -5.48
C ILE A 21 3.95 6.75 -4.03
N SER A 22 3.26 7.44 -3.12
CA SER A 22 3.53 7.33 -1.69
C SER A 22 2.56 6.38 -1.00
N MET A 23 3.08 5.47 -0.19
CA MET A 23 2.33 4.48 0.57
C MET A 23 2.61 4.57 2.06
N ARG A 24 1.59 4.32 2.90
CA ARG A 24 1.70 4.41 4.37
C ARG A 24 2.39 3.20 5.01
N TYR A 25 2.54 2.10 4.28
CA TYR A 25 3.07 0.86 4.83
C TYR A 25 4.60 0.93 4.96
N ARG A 26 5.12 1.21 6.16
CA ARG A 26 6.57 1.40 6.39
C ARG A 26 7.40 0.15 6.10
N LYS A 27 6.84 -1.04 6.30
CA LYS A 27 7.50 -2.32 6.02
C LYS A 27 7.40 -2.74 4.54
N LEU A 28 6.85 -1.90 3.67
CA LEU A 28 6.65 -2.22 2.25
C LEU A 28 7.93 -2.69 1.56
N ALA A 29 9.03 -1.96 1.74
CA ALA A 29 10.31 -2.31 1.12
C ALA A 29 10.96 -3.56 1.73
N LEU A 30 10.59 -3.94 2.97
CA LEU A 30 11.08 -5.15 3.63
C LEU A 30 10.32 -6.40 3.18
N ASP A 31 9.00 -6.27 3.01
CA ASP A 31 8.12 -7.40 2.72
C ASP A 31 8.01 -7.69 1.22
N LEU A 32 8.24 -6.68 0.38
CA LEU A 32 8.24 -6.85 -1.07
C LEU A 32 9.58 -7.35 -1.59
N LYS A 33 9.47 -8.30 -2.52
CA LYS A 33 10.55 -8.87 -3.31
C LYS A 33 10.26 -8.68 -4.79
N SER A 34 11.30 -8.86 -5.61
CA SER A 34 11.15 -8.92 -7.06
C SER A 34 10.03 -9.89 -7.47
N GLU A 35 9.31 -9.56 -8.52
CA GLU A 35 8.15 -10.31 -9.05
C GLU A 35 6.89 -10.29 -8.17
N ASN A 36 6.89 -9.60 -7.02
CA ASN A 36 5.65 -9.38 -6.30
C ASN A 36 4.74 -8.40 -7.06
N THR A 37 3.44 -8.60 -6.89
CA THR A 37 2.41 -7.80 -7.56
C THR A 37 1.67 -6.96 -6.55
N ILE A 38 1.62 -5.66 -6.83
CA ILE A 38 0.89 -4.66 -6.05
C ILE A 38 -0.31 -4.23 -6.90
N LEU A 39 -1.50 -4.36 -6.33
CA LEU A 39 -2.74 -3.91 -6.96
C LEU A 39 -3.19 -2.62 -6.31
N CYS A 40 -3.30 -1.56 -7.10
CA CYS A 40 -3.84 -0.28 -6.66
C CYS A 40 -5.28 -0.11 -7.18
N ALA A 41 -6.15 0.47 -6.35
CA ALA A 41 -7.58 0.66 -6.65
C ALA A 41 -8.26 -0.64 -7.11
N ASP A 42 -8.21 -1.67 -6.26
CA ASP A 42 -8.86 -2.98 -6.49
C ASP A 42 -8.43 -3.68 -7.80
N GLY A 43 -7.19 -3.41 -8.25
CA GLY A 43 -6.61 -4.01 -9.46
C GLY A 43 -6.75 -3.17 -10.73
N THR A 44 -7.29 -1.95 -10.62
CA THR A 44 -7.33 -1.01 -11.77
C THR A 44 -5.91 -0.72 -12.28
N ILE A 45 -4.95 -0.57 -11.37
CA ILE A 45 -3.53 -0.51 -11.69
C ILE A 45 -2.83 -1.71 -11.09
N THR A 46 -2.02 -2.36 -11.91
CA THR A 46 -1.15 -3.46 -11.51
C THR A 46 0.30 -3.02 -11.63
N LEU A 47 1.03 -3.13 -10.53
CA LEU A 47 2.45 -2.78 -10.45
C LEU A 47 3.24 -4.04 -10.09
N THR A 48 4.26 -4.34 -10.88
CA THR A 48 5.13 -5.50 -10.66
C THR A 48 6.47 -5.04 -10.13
N VAL A 49 6.87 -5.53 -8.96
CA VAL A 49 8.09 -5.12 -8.27
C VAL A 49 9.31 -5.61 -9.05
N ILE A 50 10.18 -4.68 -9.40
CA ILE A 50 11.48 -4.95 -10.03
C ILE A 50 12.54 -5.13 -8.94
N PHE A 51 12.57 -4.19 -8.01
CA PHE A 51 13.60 -4.12 -6.98
C PHE A 51 13.06 -3.40 -5.74
N SER A 52 13.50 -3.81 -4.56
CA SER A 52 13.18 -3.15 -3.29
C SER A 52 14.47 -2.82 -2.55
N ASP A 53 14.56 -1.60 -2.03
CA ASP A 53 15.66 -1.17 -1.17
C ASP A 53 15.11 -0.77 0.20
N PRO A 54 15.24 -1.65 1.20
CA PRO A 54 14.82 -1.36 2.56
C PRO A 54 15.62 -0.23 3.24
N SER A 55 16.86 0.03 2.81
CA SER A 55 17.72 1.04 3.44
C SER A 55 17.18 2.46 3.24
N ILE A 56 16.56 2.70 2.09
CA ILE A 56 15.89 3.95 1.72
C ILE A 56 14.37 3.84 1.71
N GLY A 57 13.79 2.71 2.12
CA GLY A 57 12.35 2.49 2.18
C GLY A 57 11.62 2.71 0.84
N THR A 58 12.26 2.36 -0.27
CA THR A 58 11.77 2.63 -1.63
C THR A 58 11.73 1.35 -2.46
N VAL A 59 10.71 1.23 -3.30
CA VAL A 59 10.44 0.07 -4.14
C VAL A 59 10.25 0.53 -5.58
N TRP A 60 11.00 -0.05 -6.50
CA TRP A 60 10.86 0.19 -7.92
C TRP A 60 9.93 -0.84 -8.52
N CYS A 61 8.94 -0.36 -9.25
CA CYS A 61 7.96 -1.21 -9.89
C CYS A 61 7.73 -0.81 -11.35
N TYR A 62 7.37 -1.82 -12.11
CA TYR A 62 6.91 -1.69 -13.47
C TYR A 62 5.40 -1.56 -13.46
N CYS A 63 4.87 -0.51 -14.09
CA CYS A 63 3.43 -0.36 -14.24
C CYS A 63 2.96 -1.15 -15.46
N GLU A 64 2.09 -2.14 -15.25
CA GLU A 64 1.58 -2.98 -16.33
C GLU A 64 0.47 -2.31 -17.13
N ASN A 65 -0.32 -1.44 -16.48
CA ASN A 65 -1.49 -0.81 -17.06
C ASN A 65 -1.46 0.71 -16.91
N THR A 66 -1.68 1.45 -18.00
CA THR A 66 -1.77 2.91 -17.98
C THR A 66 -3.22 3.34 -17.73
N THR A 67 -3.56 3.70 -16.49
CA THR A 67 -4.85 4.30 -16.14
C THR A 67 -4.66 5.42 -15.13
N THR A 68 -5.71 6.20 -14.91
CA THR A 68 -5.69 7.28 -13.92
C THR A 68 -5.90 6.73 -12.52
N LEU A 69 -4.90 6.93 -11.64
CA LEU A 69 -5.04 6.68 -10.22
C LEU A 69 -5.51 7.96 -9.52
N GLY A 70 -6.61 7.86 -8.78
CA GLY A 70 -7.02 8.91 -7.86
C GLY A 70 -6.21 8.90 -6.55
N GLU A 71 -6.41 9.90 -5.70
CA GLU A 71 -5.78 9.94 -4.38
C GLU A 71 -6.43 8.95 -3.39
N ARG A 72 -5.66 8.54 -2.38
CA ARG A 72 -6.12 7.71 -1.23
C ARG A 72 -6.86 6.42 -1.65
N LYS A 73 -6.36 5.75 -2.69
CA LYS A 73 -6.90 4.46 -3.14
C LYS A 73 -6.37 3.30 -2.30
N ASN A 74 -7.17 2.24 -2.22
CA ASN A 74 -6.77 0.99 -1.58
C ASN A 74 -5.63 0.34 -2.34
N VAL A 75 -4.77 -0.37 -1.61
CA VAL A 75 -3.66 -1.13 -2.17
C VAL A 75 -3.66 -2.53 -1.59
N ASN A 76 -3.57 -3.53 -2.46
CA ASN A 76 -3.48 -4.94 -2.10
C ASN A 76 -2.13 -5.49 -2.55
N LEU A 77 -1.48 -6.26 -1.68
CA LEU A 77 -0.19 -6.91 -1.95
C LEU A 77 -0.43 -8.41 -2.16
N ILE A 78 -0.18 -8.91 -3.37
CA ILE A 78 -0.37 -10.32 -3.70
C ILE A 78 0.83 -11.12 -3.22
N ARG A 79 0.59 -12.27 -2.59
CA ARG A 79 1.62 -13.20 -2.08
C ARG A 79 2.55 -12.59 -1.03
N VAL A 80 2.12 -11.53 -0.36
CA VAL A 80 2.86 -10.86 0.71
C VAL A 80 2.07 -11.00 2.00
N VAL A 81 2.73 -11.51 3.04
CA VAL A 81 2.15 -11.53 4.39
C VAL A 81 2.31 -10.13 4.97
N VAL A 82 1.19 -9.45 5.13
CA VAL A 82 1.17 -8.09 5.66
C VAL A 82 0.97 -8.16 7.17
N ASP A 83 2.04 -7.86 7.91
CA ASP A 83 2.02 -7.79 9.36
C ASP A 83 1.57 -6.41 9.83
N LEU A 84 0.30 -6.08 9.53
CA LEU A 84 -0.40 -4.99 10.19
C LEU A 84 -1.02 -5.52 11.48
N LEU A 85 -0.93 -4.74 12.56
CA LEU A 85 -1.71 -4.98 13.77
C LEU A 85 -3.19 -5.06 13.36
N THR A 86 -3.77 -6.25 13.52
CA THR A 86 -5.13 -6.58 13.05
C THR A 86 -6.22 -5.78 13.77
N LEU A 87 -5.87 -5.16 14.89
CA LEU A 87 -6.72 -4.30 15.70
C LEU A 87 -5.94 -3.04 16.07
N THR A 88 -6.37 -1.90 15.55
CA THR A 88 -5.91 -0.59 16.03
C THR A 88 -6.63 -0.24 17.34
N GLU A 89 -6.08 0.73 18.09
CA GLU A 89 -6.77 1.26 19.29
C GLU A 89 -8.16 1.81 18.93
N LYS A 90 -8.29 2.40 17.74
CA LYS A 90 -9.57 2.85 17.20
C LYS A 90 -10.54 1.68 16.97
N ASP A 91 -10.09 0.56 16.40
CA ASP A 91 -10.96 -0.61 16.19
C ASP A 91 -11.42 -1.19 17.54
N LYS A 92 -10.56 -1.18 18.57
CA LYS A 92 -10.95 -1.58 19.93
C LYS A 92 -11.99 -0.64 20.52
N GLU A 93 -11.82 0.67 20.33
CA GLU A 93 -12.75 1.69 20.80
C GLU A 93 -14.11 1.57 20.09
N ASP A 94 -14.10 1.39 18.77
CA ASP A 94 -15.31 1.19 17.97
C ASP A 94 -16.05 -0.11 18.39
N ILE A 95 -15.34 -1.22 18.62
CA ILE A 95 -15.95 -2.47 19.14
C ILE A 95 -16.52 -2.28 20.56
N LEU A 96 -15.80 -1.59 21.46
CA LEU A 96 -16.20 -1.43 22.86
C LEU A 96 -17.30 -0.40 23.07
N HIS A 97 -17.36 0.66 22.25
CA HIS A 97 -18.24 1.81 22.47
C HIS A 97 -19.35 1.96 21.42
N TRP A 98 -19.22 1.35 20.24
CA TRP A 98 -20.20 1.49 19.16
C TRP A 98 -21.01 0.20 18.90
N ASP A 99 -20.37 -0.98 18.98
CA ASP A 99 -21.01 -2.26 18.64
C ASP A 99 -21.74 -2.93 19.81
N ILE A 100 -21.57 -2.44 21.05
CA ILE A 100 -22.36 -2.91 22.19
C ILE A 100 -23.59 -2.01 22.29
N PRO A 101 -24.81 -2.49 21.95
CA PRO A 101 -26.00 -1.77 22.36
C PRO A 101 -26.00 -1.77 23.89
N ILE A 102 -25.81 -0.59 24.49
CA ILE A 102 -26.13 -0.37 25.89
C ILE A 102 -27.65 -0.57 26.00
N ILE A 103 -28.08 -1.83 26.11
CA ILE A 103 -29.34 -2.16 26.75
C ILE A 103 -29.02 -2.07 28.24
N LEU A 104 -29.12 -0.84 28.75
CA LEU A 104 -29.43 -0.62 30.16
C LEU A 104 -30.73 -1.37 30.44
N VAL A 105 -30.62 -2.49 31.17
CA VAL A 105 -31.69 -2.96 32.05
C VAL A 105 -31.30 -2.54 33.45
#